data_AF-A0A1G8T8X5-F1
#
_entry.id   AF-A0A1G8T8X5-F1
#
_cell.length_a   1.000
_cell.length_b   1.000
_cell.length_c   1.000
_cell.angle_alpha   90.00
_cell.angle_beta   90.00
_cell.angle_gamma   90.00
#
_symmetry.space_group_name_H-M   'P 1'
#
loop_
_entity.id
_entity.type
_entity.pdbx_description
1 polymer ?
#
loop_
_entity_poly.entity_id
_entity_poly.type
_entity_poly.pdbx_seq_one_letter_code
_entity_poly.pdbx_strand_id
1 'polypeptide(L)'
;MENFPPNIAMISRIERAMANGRELTTGERNFLVHELTEIREVEGGMPQELAHQVAGRTHPVFQNYDPQVILEFPEHFNANWRKAWGIL
;
A
#
# COMPACT_ATOMS: atom_id res chain seq x y z
N MET A 1 3.92 -1.42 -13.16
CA MET A 1 3.77 -1.94 -11.78
C MET A 1 4.71 -3.11 -11.61
N GLU A 2 5.55 -3.06 -10.58
CA GLU A 2 6.46 -4.15 -10.23
C GLU A 2 5.69 -5.44 -9.98
N ASN A 3 6.23 -6.57 -10.45
CA ASN A 3 5.68 -7.89 -10.18
C ASN A 3 6.04 -8.33 -8.75
N PHE A 4 5.49 -7.62 -7.76
CA PHE A 4 5.72 -7.85 -6.34
C PHE A 4 4.46 -8.48 -5.70
N PRO A 5 4.53 -9.70 -5.13
CA PRO A 5 3.33 -10.40 -4.66
C PRO A 5 2.45 -9.63 -3.67
N PRO A 6 2.99 -8.89 -2.67
CA PRO A 6 2.18 -8.06 -1.78
C PRO A 6 1.40 -6.95 -2.51
N ASN A 7 1.97 -6.33 -3.53
CA ASN A 7 1.27 -5.31 -4.33
C ASN A 7 0.08 -5.92 -5.07
N ILE A 8 0.28 -7.09 -5.68
CA ILE A 8 -0.77 -7.82 -6.38
C ILE A 8 -1.91 -8.18 -5.42
N ALA A 9 -1.57 -8.62 -4.20
CA ALA A 9 -2.55 -8.91 -3.15
C ALA A 9 -3.35 -7.66 -2.74
N MET A 10 -2.68 -6.52 -2.54
CA MET A 10 -3.36 -5.25 -2.23
C MET A 10 -4.33 -4.83 -3.33
N ILE A 11 -3.90 -4.82 -4.59
CA ILE A 11 -4.74 -4.49 -5.76
C ILE A 11 -5.94 -5.42 -5.82
N SER A 12 -5.71 -6.73 -5.75
CA SER A 12 -6.77 -7.74 -5.79
C SER A 12 -7.81 -7.56 -4.67
N ARG A 13 -7.38 -7.13 -3.47
CA ARG A 13 -8.28 -6.85 -2.35
C ARG A 13 -9.12 -5.60 -2.58
N ILE A 14 -8.50 -4.53 -3.08
CA ILE A 14 -9.17 -3.27 -3.43
C ILE A 14 -10.21 -3.50 -4.53
N GLU A 15 -9.85 -4.20 -5.60
CA GLU A 15 -10.77 -4.55 -6.69
C GLU A 15 -11.98 -5.33 -6.18
N ARG A 16 -11.76 -6.34 -5.33
CA ARG A 16 -12.86 -7.10 -4.70
C ARG A 16 -13.72 -6.24 -3.77
N ALA A 17 -13.12 -5.32 -3.03
CA ALA A 17 -13.86 -4.39 -2.17
C ALA A 17 -14.82 -3.54 -3.00
N MET A 18 -14.30 -2.95 -4.09
CA MET A 18 -15.07 -2.13 -5.03
C MET A 18 -16.19 -2.94 -5.71
N ALA A 19 -15.88 -4.13 -6.20
CA ALA A 19 -16.86 -5.01 -6.86
C ALA A 19 -18.01 -5.42 -5.92
N ASN A 20 -17.71 -5.61 -4.64
CA ASN A 20 -18.68 -6.02 -3.63
C ASN A 20 -19.36 -4.84 -2.90
N GLY A 21 -19.04 -3.59 -3.26
CA GLY A 21 -19.56 -2.41 -2.57
C GLY A 21 -19.12 -2.29 -1.11
N ARG A 22 -18.02 -2.95 -0.73
CA ARG A 22 -17.43 -2.86 0.60
C ARG A 22 -16.55 -1.62 0.67
N GLU A 23 -16.64 -0.87 1.77
CA GLU A 23 -15.70 0.22 2.03
C GLU A 23 -14.25 -0.30 2.13
N LEU A 24 -13.31 0.48 1.57
CA LEU A 24 -11.88 0.19 1.72
C LEU A 24 -11.45 0.33 3.17
N THR A 25 -10.65 -0.63 3.65
CA THR A 25 -9.97 -0.53 4.94
C THR A 25 -9.00 0.65 4.94
N THR A 26 -8.52 1.05 6.11
CA THR A 26 -7.47 2.07 6.21
C THR A 26 -6.21 1.68 5.42
N GLY A 27 -5.78 0.41 5.49
CA GLY A 27 -4.61 -0.08 4.76
C GLY A 27 -4.81 -0.10 3.24
N GLU A 28 -5.96 -0.56 2.78
CA GLU A 28 -6.35 -0.53 1.36
C GLU A 28 -6.38 0.91 0.80
N ARG A 29 -6.92 1.85 1.58
CA ARG A 29 -6.95 3.28 1.19
C ARG A 29 -5.55 3.89 1.16
N ASN A 30 -4.73 3.62 2.18
CA ASN A 30 -3.36 4.12 2.25
C ASN A 30 -2.54 3.63 1.05
N PHE A 31 -2.65 2.35 0.70
CA PHE A 31 -2.00 1.79 -0.49
C PHE A 31 -2.46 2.48 -1.76
N LEU A 32 -3.77 2.59 -1.96
CA LEU A 32 -4.32 3.19 -3.17
C LEU A 32 -3.88 4.65 -3.34
N VAL A 33 -3.92 5.43 -2.26
CA VAL A 33 -3.48 6.84 -2.29
C VAL A 33 -1.97 6.93 -2.54
N HIS A 34 -1.17 6.04 -1.95
CA HIS A 34 0.27 5.95 -2.19
C HIS A 34 0.56 5.74 -3.69
N GLU A 35 0.03 4.65 -4.26
CA GLU A 35 0.29 4.28 -5.65
C GLU A 35 -0.20 5.36 -6.64
N LEU A 36 -1.40 5.92 -6.42
CA LEU A 36 -1.93 6.98 -7.28
C LEU A 36 -1.11 8.27 -7.20
N THR A 37 -0.59 8.59 -6.01
CA THR A 37 0.29 9.76 -5.83
C THR A 37 1.61 9.54 -6.56
N GLU A 38 2.24 8.38 -6.39
CA GLU A 38 3.50 8.05 -7.07
C GLU A 38 3.34 8.12 -8.60
N ILE A 39 2.29 7.49 -9.15
CA ILE A 39 1.99 7.52 -10.58
C ILE A 39 1.82 8.96 -11.06
N ARG A 40 1.01 9.76 -10.37
CA ARG A 40 0.75 11.16 -10.74
C ARG A 40 2.03 12.00 -10.77
N GLU A 41 2.88 11.86 -9.77
CA GLU A 41 4.13 12.63 -9.71
C GLU A 41 5.10 12.20 -10.82
N VAL A 42 5.19 10.89 -11.11
CA VAL A 42 6.00 10.37 -12.23
C VAL A 42 5.48 10.88 -13.58
N GLU A 43 4.17 10.85 -13.81
CA GLU A 43 3.55 11.42 -15.00
C GLU A 43 3.80 12.94 -15.12
N GLY A 44 3.94 13.62 -13.99
CA GLY A 44 4.36 15.02 -13.90
C GLY A 44 5.84 15.28 -14.20
N GLY A 45 6.62 14.25 -14.52
CA GLY A 45 8.05 14.34 -14.83
C GLY A 45 8.96 14.17 -13.63
N MET A 46 8.44 13.81 -12.46
CA MET A 46 9.26 13.51 -11.28
C MET A 46 9.97 12.16 -11.45
N PRO A 47 11.25 12.03 -11.06
CA PRO A 47 11.89 10.73 -10.99
C PRO A 47 11.17 9.80 -10.01
N GLN A 48 11.05 8.52 -10.35
CA GLN A 48 10.29 7.53 -9.57
C GLN A 48 10.70 7.49 -8.09
N GLU A 49 12.00 7.51 -7.78
CA GLU A 49 12.48 7.49 -6.40
C GLU A 49 11.97 8.68 -5.57
N LEU A 50 11.93 9.88 -6.17
CA LEU A 50 11.42 11.08 -5.49
C LEU A 50 9.89 11.02 -5.36
N ALA A 51 9.20 10.52 -6.38
CA ALA A 51 7.76 10.30 -6.36
C ALA A 51 7.36 9.32 -5.25
N HIS A 52 8.11 8.23 -5.09
CA HIS A 52 7.90 7.26 -4.01
C HIS A 52 8.04 7.89 -2.62
N GLN A 53 9.04 8.77 -2.43
CA GLN A 53 9.21 9.51 -1.18
C GLN A 53 8.06 10.49 -0.91
N VAL A 54 7.49 11.12 -1.94
CA VAL A 54 6.32 11.98 -1.83
C VAL A 54 5.08 11.16 -1.46
N ALA A 55 4.84 10.05 -2.15
CA ALA A 55 3.76 9.11 -1.87
C ALA A 55 3.83 8.57 -0.43
N GLY A 56 5.04 8.30 0.09
CA GLY A 56 5.27 7.86 1.46
C GLY A 56 4.81 8.86 2.54
N ARG A 57 4.50 10.10 2.20
CA ARG A 57 3.97 11.13 3.12
C ARG A 57 2.44 11.13 3.22
N THR A 58 1.75 10.33 2.40
CA THR A 58 0.28 10.30 2.34
C THR A 58 -0.37 9.42 3.40
N HIS A 59 0.44 8.63 4.12
CA HIS A 59 0.00 7.71 5.16
C HIS A 59 1.05 7.67 6.29
N PRO A 60 0.71 7.14 7.47
CA PRO A 60 1.70 6.89 8.51
C PRO A 60 2.77 5.89 8.07
N VAL A 61 3.95 5.99 8.66
CA VAL A 61 5.08 5.08 8.38
C VAL A 61 4.67 3.64 8.68
N PHE A 62 5.02 2.71 7.79
CA PHE A 62 4.67 1.28 7.84
C PHE A 62 3.17 0.95 7.74
N GLN A 63 2.35 1.88 7.25
CA GLN A 63 0.90 1.67 7.12
C GLN A 63 0.38 1.79 5.68
N ASN A 64 1.24 1.62 4.66
CA ASN A 64 0.81 1.51 3.26
C ASN A 64 0.36 0.12 2.82
N TYR A 65 0.56 -0.94 3.62
CA TYR A 65 -0.02 -2.25 3.36
C TYR A 65 -1.05 -2.60 4.43
N ASP A 66 -2.11 -3.30 4.04
CA ASP A 66 -3.14 -3.77 4.96
C ASP A 66 -2.61 -4.88 5.89
N PRO A 67 -3.02 -4.92 7.18
CA PRO A 67 -2.66 -5.98 8.12
C PRO A 67 -2.78 -7.40 7.57
N GLN A 68 -3.81 -7.68 6.78
CA GLN A 68 -4.02 -9.03 6.24
C GLN A 68 -2.93 -9.42 5.24
N VAL A 69 -2.48 -8.47 4.40
CA VAL A 69 -1.38 -8.71 3.46
C VAL A 69 -0.04 -8.84 4.20
N ILE A 70 0.16 -8.05 5.27
CA ILE A 70 1.35 -8.16 6.12
C ILE A 70 1.47 -9.56 6.77
N LEU A 71 0.33 -10.13 7.17
CA LEU A 71 0.28 -11.48 7.74
C LEU A 71 0.39 -12.59 6.68
N GLU A 72 -0.09 -12.35 5.47
CA GLU A 72 -0.02 -13.28 4.33
C GLU A 72 1.42 -13.44 3.80
N PHE A 73 2.22 -12.37 3.85
CA PHE A 73 3.59 -12.34 3.30
C PHE A 73 4.65 -11.96 4.37
N PRO A 74 4.78 -12.75 5.45
CA PRO A 74 5.62 -12.40 6.60
C PRO A 74 7.10 -12.18 6.26
N GLU A 75 7.61 -12.80 5.21
CA GLU A 75 8.98 -12.66 4.70
C GLU A 75 9.30 -11.28 4.12
N HIS A 76 8.27 -10.53 3.72
CA HIS A 76 8.40 -9.19 3.15
C HIS A 76 8.24 -8.07 4.19
N PHE A 77 7.74 -8.38 5.39
CA PHE A 77 7.38 -7.39 6.40
C PHE A 77 8.00 -7.71 7.77
N ASN A 78 8.94 -6.87 8.18
CA ASN A 78 9.58 -6.99 9.50
C ASN A 78 8.62 -6.61 10.65
N ALA A 79 9.08 -6.79 11.90
CA ALA A 79 8.28 -6.54 13.10
C ALA A 79 7.74 -5.11 13.25
N ASN A 80 8.37 -4.10 12.62
CA ASN A 80 7.89 -2.72 12.70
C ASN A 80 6.54 -2.53 12.00
N TRP A 81 6.32 -3.25 10.89
CA TRP A 81 5.03 -3.26 10.20
C TRP A 81 3.91 -3.79 11.10
N ARG A 82 4.14 -4.94 11.74
CA ARG A 82 3.16 -5.53 12.67
C ARG A 82 2.89 -4.63 13.87
N LYS A 83 3.95 -4.02 14.42
CA LYS A 83 3.84 -3.08 15.53
C LYS A 83 3.02 -1.83 15.15
N ALA A 84 3.22 -1.28 13.97
CA ALA A 84 2.46 -0.11 13.49
C ALA A 84 0.95 -0.38 13.39
N TRP A 85 0.58 -1.62 13.12
CA TRP A 85 -0.82 -2.07 13.05
C TRP A 85 -1.37 -2.67 14.34
N GLY A 86 -0.56 -2.80 15.39
CA GLY A 86 -0.99 -3.42 16.64
C GLY A 86 -1.31 -4.91 16.53
N ILE A 87 -0.69 -5.61 15.57
CA ILE A 87 -0.90 -7.05 15.28
C ILE A 87 0.32 -7.91 15.64
N LEU A 88 1.12 -7.44 16.60
CA LEU A 88 2.29 -8.14 17.09
C LEU A 88 1.89 -9.34 17.95
#